data_AF-A0A3N5PUU7-F1
#
_entry.id   AF-A0A3N5PUU7-F1
#
_cell.length_a   1.000
_cell.length_b   1.000
_cell.length_c   1.000
_cell.angle_alpha   90.00
_cell.angle_beta   90.00
_cell.angle_gamma   90.00
#
_symmetry.space_group_name_H-M   'P 1'
#
loop_
_entity.id
_entity.type
_entity.pdbx_description
1 polymer ?
#
loop_
_entity_poly.entity_id
_entity_poly.type
_entity_poly.pdbx_seq_one_letter_code
_entity_poly.pdbx_strand_id
1 'polypeptide(L)'
;MHLLYNPDKKSRKYIYSFLVIYWLFLVAATSIPASKLPNIEDADKYEHYIAYTILTILVSAALLVQNKSRYLKNSAFFLSVLFVSFYGLLDELHQMIIPGRNCSFLDWVADFSGAITGSLICFIIYRYEKNKRKRVNGGNYLQKSELKDKE
;
A
#
# COMPACT_ATOMS: atom_id res chain seq x y z
N MET A 1 9.94 15.04 -4.74
CA MET A 1 9.76 13.62 -5.12
C MET A 1 8.26 13.40 -5.28
N HIS A 2 7.77 13.21 -6.51
CA HIS A 2 6.34 12.96 -6.83
C HIS A 2 6.21 11.50 -7.23
N LEU A 3 6.21 10.60 -6.25
CA LEU A 3 6.35 9.17 -6.48
C LEU A 3 5.04 8.53 -6.95
N LEU A 4 3.89 9.11 -6.61
CA LEU A 4 2.59 8.54 -6.91
C LEU A 4 1.87 9.32 -8.01
N TYR A 5 1.97 10.65 -8.03
CA TYR A 5 1.30 11.49 -9.02
C TYR A 5 2.21 11.82 -10.23
N ASN A 6 2.00 11.06 -11.31
CA ASN A 6 2.76 11.06 -12.57
C ASN A 6 4.24 10.62 -12.41
N PRO A 7 4.46 9.36 -12.01
CA PRO A 7 5.80 8.82 -11.80
C PRO A 7 6.52 8.54 -13.12
N ASP A 8 7.83 8.76 -13.13
CA ASP A 8 8.69 8.36 -14.22
C ASP A 8 8.84 6.82 -14.29
N LYS A 9 9.49 6.31 -15.35
CA LYS A 9 9.69 4.86 -15.55
C LYS A 9 10.51 4.21 -14.42
N LYS A 10 11.50 4.91 -13.86
CA LYS A 10 12.39 4.40 -12.81
C LYS A 10 11.63 4.29 -11.48
N SER A 11 10.89 5.32 -11.10
CA SER A 11 10.04 5.32 -9.89
C SER A 11 9.03 4.17 -9.87
N ARG A 12 8.37 3.89 -11.01
CA ARG A 12 7.45 2.75 -11.13
C ARG A 12 8.14 1.41 -10.88
N LYS A 13 9.33 1.21 -11.46
CA LYS A 13 10.11 -0.01 -11.25
C LYS A 13 10.43 -0.20 -9.77
N TYR A 14 10.86 0.85 -9.07
CA TYR A 14 11.13 0.76 -7.64
C TYR A 14 9.91 0.37 -6.81
N ILE A 15 8.74 0.96 -7.08
CA ILE A 15 7.51 0.61 -6.37
C ILE A 15 7.18 -0.88 -6.56
N TYR A 16 7.26 -1.40 -7.79
CA TYR A 16 7.04 -2.83 -8.04
C TYR A 16 8.10 -3.72 -7.40
N SER A 17 9.37 -3.33 -7.44
CA SER A 17 10.45 -4.07 -6.80
C SER A 17 10.27 -4.13 -5.28
N PHE A 18 9.94 -3.00 -4.63
CA PHE A 18 9.67 -2.97 -3.20
C PHE A 18 8.45 -3.82 -2.82
N LEU A 19 7.38 -3.77 -3.62
CA LEU A 19 6.22 -4.63 -3.42
C LEU A 19 6.61 -6.11 -3.45
N VAL A 20 7.34 -6.56 -4.48
CA VAL A 20 7.73 -7.96 -4.61
C VAL A 20 8.66 -8.38 -3.47
N ILE A 21 9.67 -7.58 -3.14
CA ILE A 21 10.61 -7.88 -2.05
C ILE A 21 9.88 -7.98 -0.71
N TYR A 22 9.02 -7.00 -0.41
CA TYR A 22 8.28 -6.98 0.84
C TYR A 22 7.31 -8.16 0.95
N TRP A 23 6.66 -8.52 -0.15
CA TRP A 23 5.73 -9.64 -0.16
C TRP A 23 6.46 -10.99 0.04
N LEU A 24 7.62 -11.18 -0.60
CA LEU A 24 8.47 -12.36 -0.35
C LEU A 24 8.95 -12.43 1.10
N PHE A 25 9.32 -11.28 1.69
CA PHE A 25 9.66 -11.19 3.09
C PHE A 25 8.49 -11.61 3.98
N LEU A 26 7.27 -11.13 3.69
CA LEU A 26 6.07 -11.45 4.49
C LEU A 26 5.76 -12.95 4.46
N VAL A 27 5.76 -13.58 3.27
CA VAL A 27 5.58 -15.04 3.14
C VAL A 27 6.65 -15.81 3.92
N ALA A 28 7.91 -15.38 3.85
CA ALA A 28 8.99 -16.03 4.59
C ALA A 28 8.80 -15.88 6.11
N ALA A 29 8.35 -14.71 6.57
CA ALA A 29 8.11 -14.45 7.99
C ALA A 29 6.95 -15.28 8.55
N THR A 30 5.85 -15.41 7.81
CA THR A 30 4.66 -16.18 8.24
C THR A 30 4.89 -17.69 8.15
N SER A 31 5.91 -18.12 7.40
CA SER A 31 6.37 -19.53 7.34
C SER A 31 7.26 -19.95 8.52
N ILE A 32 7.59 -19.05 9.46
CA ILE A 32 8.42 -19.38 10.62
C ILE A 32 7.56 -20.04 11.71
N PRO A 33 7.96 -21.22 12.23
CA PRO A 33 7.28 -21.88 13.34
C PRO A 33 7.24 -21.02 14.60
N ALA A 34 6.12 -21.08 15.34
CA ALA A 34 5.91 -20.27 16.53
C ALA A 34 6.93 -20.54 17.65
N SER A 35 7.55 -21.72 17.68
CA SER A 35 8.58 -22.09 18.66
C SER A 35 9.83 -21.21 18.63
N LYS A 36 10.01 -20.41 17.57
CA LYS A 36 11.13 -19.47 17.42
C LYS A 36 10.76 -18.03 17.75
N LEU A 37 9.49 -17.76 18.10
CA LEU A 37 9.01 -16.41 18.38
C LEU A 37 8.94 -16.12 19.88
N PRO A 38 9.24 -14.89 20.30
CA PRO A 38 9.03 -14.47 21.67
C PRO A 38 7.54 -14.50 21.99
N ASN A 39 7.16 -15.15 23.09
CA ASN A 39 5.76 -15.25 23.52
C ASN A 39 5.38 -13.97 24.27
N ILE A 40 5.05 -12.92 23.53
CA ILE A 40 4.52 -11.67 24.04
C ILE A 40 3.02 -11.66 23.75
N GLU A 41 2.21 -11.52 24.79
CA GLU A 41 0.75 -11.47 24.69
C GLU A 41 0.32 -10.32 23.75
N ASP A 42 -0.56 -10.61 22.80
CA ASP A 42 -1.13 -9.68 21.80
C ASP A 42 -0.15 -9.03 20.80
N ALA A 43 1.14 -9.37 20.82
CA ALA A 43 2.12 -8.80 19.88
C ALA A 43 1.84 -9.20 18.42
N ASP A 44 1.29 -10.41 18.23
CA ASP A 44 0.86 -10.96 16.95
C ASP A 44 -0.12 -10.02 16.20
N LYS A 45 -1.14 -9.50 16.89
CA LYS A 45 -2.14 -8.59 16.30
C LYS A 45 -1.51 -7.30 15.76
N TYR A 46 -0.54 -6.74 16.47
CA TYR A 46 0.16 -5.54 16.04
C TYR A 46 1.10 -5.83 14.87
N GLU A 47 1.77 -6.99 14.88
CA GLU A 47 2.61 -7.44 13.77
C GLU A 47 1.78 -7.59 12.49
N HIS A 48 0.64 -8.27 12.58
CA HIS A 48 -0.34 -8.42 11.50
C HIS A 48 -0.83 -7.06 11.00
N TYR A 49 -1.33 -6.20 11.90
CA TYR A 49 -1.79 -4.85 11.53
C TYR A 49 -0.72 -4.05 10.78
N ILE A 50 0.51 -3.99 11.29
CA ILE A 50 1.60 -3.21 10.69
C ILE A 50 2.02 -3.82 9.36
N ALA A 51 2.20 -5.15 9.30
CA ALA A 51 2.64 -5.84 8.11
C ALA A 51 1.68 -5.63 6.94
N TYR A 52 0.39 -5.80 7.20
CA TYR A 52 -0.65 -5.67 6.18
C TYR A 52 -0.95 -4.20 5.84
N THR A 53 -0.69 -3.26 6.76
CA THR A 53 -0.68 -1.81 6.43
C THR A 53 0.39 -1.49 5.40
N ILE A 54 1.63 -1.95 5.60
CA ILE A 54 2.74 -1.71 4.67
C ILE A 54 2.47 -2.39 3.33
N LEU A 55 2.04 -3.66 3.35
CA LEU A 55 1.68 -4.38 2.13
C LEU A 55 0.63 -3.61 1.32
N THR A 56 -0.40 -3.10 2.00
CA THR A 56 -1.48 -2.38 1.31
C THR A 56 -1.03 -1.05 0.75
N ILE A 57 -0.17 -0.29 1.45
CA ILE A 57 0.43 0.94 0.89
C ILE A 57 1.13 0.62 -0.44
N LEU A 58 1.91 -0.46 -0.50
CA LEU A 58 2.65 -0.87 -1.69
C LEU A 58 1.72 -1.33 -2.82
N VAL A 59 0.67 -2.10 -2.51
CA VAL A 59 -0.35 -2.54 -3.48
C VAL A 59 -1.15 -1.35 -4.02
N SER A 60 -1.63 -0.46 -3.15
CA SER A 60 -2.34 0.76 -3.56
C SER A 60 -1.44 1.65 -4.42
N ALA A 61 -0.16 1.79 -4.05
CA ALA A 61 0.81 2.55 -4.85
C ALA A 61 0.97 1.91 -6.24
N ALA A 62 1.16 0.60 -6.33
CA ALA A 62 1.25 -0.14 -7.60
C ALA A 62 0.03 0.08 -8.52
N LEU A 63 -1.19 0.09 -7.95
CA LEU A 63 -2.44 0.36 -8.68
C LEU A 63 -2.60 1.83 -9.10
N LEU A 64 -2.03 2.77 -8.34
CA LEU A 64 -2.05 4.20 -8.66
C LEU A 64 -0.98 4.58 -9.68
N VAL A 65 0.17 3.90 -9.73
CA VAL A 65 1.26 4.25 -10.65
C VAL A 65 1.17 3.59 -12.02
N GLN A 66 0.34 2.55 -12.17
CA GLN A 66 0.11 1.95 -13.49
C GLN A 66 -0.60 2.93 -14.45
N ASN A 67 -0.32 2.76 -15.75
CA ASN A 67 -0.87 3.58 -16.85
C ASN A 67 -1.72 2.75 -17.82
N LYS A 68 -2.05 1.50 -17.48
CA LYS A 68 -2.78 0.58 -18.36
C LYS A 68 -4.30 0.75 -18.26
N SER A 69 -4.82 1.06 -17.07
CA SER A 69 -6.26 1.12 -16.82
C SER A 69 -6.64 2.27 -15.89
N ARG A 70 -7.47 3.18 -16.38
CA ARG A 70 -8.07 4.24 -15.55
C ARG A 70 -9.02 3.67 -14.51
N TYR A 71 -9.72 2.58 -14.84
CA TYR A 71 -10.62 1.88 -13.91
C TYR A 71 -9.85 1.37 -12.69
N LEU A 72 -8.74 0.65 -12.89
CA LEU A 72 -7.91 0.14 -11.78
C LEU A 72 -7.39 1.27 -10.88
N LYS A 73 -7.02 2.41 -11.47
CA LYS A 73 -6.56 3.59 -10.73
C LYS A 73 -7.68 4.23 -9.91
N ASN A 74 -8.88 4.34 -10.46
CA ASN A 74 -10.03 4.92 -9.77
C ASN A 74 -10.54 4.01 -8.64
N SER A 75 -10.48 2.69 -8.86
CA SER A 75 -10.89 1.68 -7.88
C SER A 75 -9.74 1.22 -6.98
N ALA A 76 -8.57 1.87 -7.04
CA ALA A 76 -7.36 1.42 -6.34
C ALA A 76 -7.58 1.24 -4.83
N PHE A 77 -8.38 2.11 -4.22
CA PHE A 77 -8.72 2.01 -2.80
C PHE A 77 -9.41 0.67 -2.49
N PHE A 78 -10.53 0.40 -3.14
CA PHE A 78 -11.33 -0.82 -2.92
C PHE A 78 -10.59 -2.08 -3.35
N LEU A 79 -9.90 -2.04 -4.50
CA LEU A 79 -9.17 -3.20 -5.01
C LEU A 79 -8.00 -3.59 -4.10
N SER A 80 -7.28 -2.63 -3.55
CA SER A 80 -6.17 -2.93 -2.63
C SER A 80 -6.68 -3.51 -1.31
N VAL A 81 -7.75 -2.95 -0.73
CA VAL A 81 -8.36 -3.52 0.47
C VAL A 81 -8.85 -4.94 0.20
N LEU A 82 -9.66 -5.15 -0.84
CA LEU A 82 -10.19 -6.47 -1.18
C LEU A 82 -9.07 -7.50 -1.42
N PHE A 83 -8.05 -7.13 -2.19
CA PHE A 83 -6.95 -8.02 -2.50
C PHE A 83 -6.15 -8.40 -1.26
N VAL A 84 -5.77 -7.41 -0.43
CA VAL A 84 -4.94 -7.67 0.75
C VAL A 84 -5.72 -8.40 1.85
N SER A 85 -7.00 -8.11 2.04
CA SER A 85 -7.84 -8.84 3.00
C SER A 85 -8.08 -10.29 2.58
N PHE A 86 -8.22 -10.55 1.28
CA PHE A 86 -8.27 -11.92 0.77
C PHE A 86 -6.93 -12.63 0.93
N TYR A 87 -5.82 -11.92 0.69
CA TYR A 87 -4.49 -12.46 0.91
C TYR A 87 -4.24 -12.78 2.40
N GLY A 88 -4.65 -11.92 3.34
CA GLY A 88 -4.55 -12.19 4.78
C GLY A 88 -5.35 -13.43 5.20
N LEU A 89 -6.54 -13.62 4.62
CA LEU A 89 -7.29 -14.87 4.84
C LEU A 89 -6.50 -16.10 4.35
N LEU A 90 -5.84 -16.01 3.20
CA LEU A 90 -5.01 -17.09 2.69
C LEU A 90 -3.76 -17.33 3.55
N ASP A 91 -3.17 -16.28 4.11
CA ASP A 91 -2.03 -16.38 5.02
C ASP A 91 -2.42 -17.05 6.34
N GLU A 92 -3.57 -16.69 6.92
CA GLU A 92 -4.12 -17.36 8.10
C GLU A 92 -4.39 -18.86 7.86
N LEU A 93 -4.93 -19.20 6.70
CA LEU A 93 -5.12 -20.61 6.30
C LEU A 93 -3.77 -21.32 6.06
N HIS A 94 -2.77 -20.62 5.51
CA HIS A 94 -1.42 -21.15 5.34
C HIS A 94 -0.75 -21.39 6.71
N GLN A 95 -0.94 -20.49 7.67
CA GLN A 95 -0.40 -20.64 9.03
C GLN A 95 -0.93 -21.89 9.74
N MET A 96 -2.13 -22.39 9.41
CA MET A 96 -2.63 -23.68 9.93
C MET A 96 -1.71 -24.87 9.62
N ILE A 97 -0.90 -24.78 8.56
CA ILE A 97 0.03 -25.83 8.13
C ILE A 97 1.39 -25.68 8.85
N ILE A 98 1.66 -24.51 9.43
CA ILE A 98 2.92 -24.20 10.09
C ILE A 98 2.89 -24.69 11.55
N PRO A 99 3.84 -25.54 11.96
CA PRO A 99 3.86 -26.08 13.32
C PRO A 99 3.86 -25.00 14.41
N GLY A 100 2.88 -25.09 15.32
CA GLY A 100 2.75 -24.19 16.46
C GLY A 100 2.09 -22.84 16.16
N ARG A 101 1.71 -22.56 14.90
CA ARG A 101 0.86 -21.41 14.56
C ARG A 101 -0.61 -21.80 14.67
N ASN A 102 -1.44 -20.84 15.07
CA ASN A 102 -2.89 -21.00 15.14
C ASN A 102 -3.53 -20.01 14.19
N CYS A 103 -4.50 -20.45 13.39
CA CYS A 103 -5.35 -19.53 12.64
C CYS A 103 -6.24 -18.76 13.62
N SER A 104 -6.21 -17.44 13.50
CA SER A 104 -6.91 -16.53 14.40
C SER A 104 -7.77 -15.58 13.60
N PHE A 105 -9.08 -15.60 13.89
CA PHE A 105 -10.00 -14.63 13.30
C PHE A 105 -9.62 -13.19 13.67
N LEU A 106 -9.01 -12.97 14.84
CA LEU A 106 -8.57 -11.64 15.26
C LEU A 106 -7.37 -11.14 14.45
N ASP A 107 -6.48 -12.03 14.02
CA ASP A 107 -5.33 -11.67 13.19
C ASP A 107 -5.79 -11.29 11.79
N TRP A 108 -6.77 -12.02 11.24
CA TRP A 108 -7.43 -11.60 10.00
C TRP A 108 -8.14 -10.24 10.12
N VAL A 109 -8.77 -9.94 11.26
CA VAL A 109 -9.35 -8.61 11.52
C VAL A 109 -8.27 -7.53 11.59
N ALA A 110 -7.11 -7.84 12.20
CA ALA A 110 -5.96 -6.94 12.21
C ALA A 110 -5.45 -6.69 10.79
N ASP A 111 -5.32 -7.71 9.95
CA ASP A 111 -4.95 -7.61 8.54
C ASP A 111 -5.94 -6.74 7.74
N PHE A 112 -7.24 -6.97 7.92
CA PHE A 112 -8.30 -6.21 7.28
C PHE A 112 -8.25 -4.72 7.68
N SER A 113 -8.07 -4.43 8.96
CA SER A 113 -7.96 -3.05 9.46
C SER A 113 -6.66 -2.36 9.00
N GLY A 114 -5.56 -3.11 8.90
CA GLY A 114 -4.32 -2.66 8.30
C GLY A 114 -4.50 -2.33 6.81
N ALA A 115 -5.28 -3.14 6.09
CA ALA A 115 -5.58 -2.88 4.69
C ALA A 115 -6.36 -1.58 4.46
N ILE A 116 -7.38 -1.31 5.28
CA ILE A 116 -8.10 -0.03 5.23
C ILE A 116 -7.14 1.13 5.51
N THR A 117 -6.35 1.02 6.59
CA THR A 117 -5.40 2.05 7.01
C THR A 117 -4.38 2.36 5.92
N GLY A 118 -3.72 1.33 5.38
CA GLY A 118 -2.69 1.48 4.35
C GLY A 118 -3.23 2.09 3.07
N SER A 119 -4.44 1.70 2.67
CA SER A 119 -5.12 2.27 1.51
C SER A 119 -5.48 3.75 1.71
N LEU A 120 -5.97 4.12 2.90
CA LEU A 120 -6.24 5.52 3.28
C LEU A 120 -4.98 6.38 3.22
N ILE A 121 -3.88 5.92 3.84
CA ILE A 121 -2.59 6.63 3.85
C ILE A 121 -2.12 6.89 2.41
N CYS A 122 -2.08 5.84 1.59
CA CYS A 122 -1.61 5.95 0.21
C CYS A 122 -2.47 6.91 -0.62
N PHE A 123 -3.79 6.88 -0.42
CA PHE A 123 -4.71 7.77 -1.13
C PHE A 123 -4.61 9.23 -0.69
N ILE A 124 -4.39 9.49 0.60
CA ILE A 124 -4.13 10.85 1.12
C ILE A 124 -2.87 11.42 0.48
N ILE A 125 -1.76 10.65 0.47
CA ILE A 125 -0.49 11.06 -0.15
C ILE A 125 -0.70 11.35 -1.64
N TYR A 126 -1.37 10.45 -2.37
CA TYR A 126 -1.65 10.64 -3.80
C TYR A 126 -2.47 11.92 -4.07
N ARG A 127 -3.50 12.18 -3.26
CA ARG A 127 -4.32 13.40 -3.40
C ARG A 127 -3.55 14.66 -3.07
N TYR A 128 -2.70 14.62 -2.04
CA TYR A 128 -1.83 15.73 -1.69
C TYR A 128 -0.87 16.06 -2.86
N GLU A 129 -0.19 15.07 -3.43
CA GLU A 129 0.70 15.27 -4.58
C GLU A 129 -0.04 15.83 -5.81
N LYS A 130 -1.23 15.29 -6.09
CA LYS A 130 -2.10 15.75 -7.19
C LYS A 130 -2.51 17.22 -7.02
N ASN A 131 -2.94 17.61 -5.83
CA ASN A 131 -3.40 18.96 -5.55
C ASN A 131 -2.23 19.96 -5.57
N LYS A 132 -1.08 19.61 -5.00
CA LYS A 132 0.14 20.42 -5.07
C LYS A 132 0.52 20.74 -6.51
N ARG A 133 0.45 19.75 -7.41
CA ARG A 133 0.79 19.95 -8.82
C ARG A 133 -0.21 20.82 -9.57
N LYS A 134 -1.51 20.71 -9.28
CA LYS A 134 -2.53 21.61 -9.82
C LYS A 134 -2.26 23.08 -9.44
N ARG A 135 -1.89 23.33 -8.18
CA ARG A 135 -1.57 24.68 -7.68
C ARG A 135 -0.34 25.27 -8.38
N VAL A 136 0.74 24.49 -8.50
CA VAL A 136 1.97 24.93 -9.20
C VAL A 136 1.70 25.26 -10.66
N ASN A 137 0.98 24.40 -11.37
CA ASN A 137 0.63 24.65 -12.76
C ASN A 137 -0.25 25.90 -12.89
N GLY A 138 -1.27 26.07 -12.04
CA GLY A 138 -2.15 27.24 -12.04
C GLY A 138 -1.40 28.55 -11.81
N GLY A 139 -0.46 28.59 -10.85
CA GLY A 139 0.37 29.78 -10.61
C GLY A 139 1.24 30.15 -11.81
N ASN A 140 1.85 29.16 -12.47
CA ASN A 140 2.65 29.40 -13.68
C ASN A 140 1.83 29.95 -14.86
N TYR A 141 0.55 29.60 -14.98
CA TYR A 141 -0.33 30.16 -16.00
C TYR A 141 -0.65 31.64 -15.74
N LEU A 142 -0.97 31.99 -14.49
CA LEU A 142 -1.27 33.37 -14.10
C LEU A 142 -0.06 34.29 -14.29
N GLN A 143 1.14 33.84 -13.91
CA GLN A 143 2.36 34.62 -14.12
C GLN A 143 2.66 34.85 -15.60
N LYS A 144 2.37 33.88 -16.48
CA LYS A 144 2.56 34.04 -17.93
C LYS A 144 1.52 34.97 -18.57
N SER A 145 0.29 35.03 -18.08
CA SER A 145 -0.71 35.99 -18.59
C SER A 145 -0.34 37.42 -18.21
N GLU A 146 0.08 37.68 -16.98
CA GLU A 146 0.47 39.02 -16.53
C GLU A 146 1.68 39.60 -17.28
N LEU A 147 2.59 38.74 -17.76
CA LEU A 147 3.74 39.16 -18.58
C LEU A 147 3.32 39.53 -20.01
N LYS A 148 2.31 38.85 -20.58
CA LYS A 148 1.79 39.17 -21.92
C LYS A 148 0.99 40.46 -21.95
N ASP A 149 0.28 40.78 -20.87
CA ASP A 149 -0.52 42.02 -20.79
C ASP A 149 0.36 43.28 -20.59
N LYS A 150 1.68 43.11 -20.40
CA LYS A 150 2.66 44.19 -20.22
C LYS A 150 3.52 44.46 -21.48
N GLU A 151 3.36 43.68 -22.54
CA GLU A 151 3.99 43.87 -23.86
C GLU A 151 3.04 44.57 -24.82
#